data_AF-A0A6L7A730-F1
#
_entry.id   AF-A0A6L7A730-F1
#
_cell.length_a   1.000
_cell.length_b   1.000
_cell.length_c   1.000
_cell.angle_alpha   90.00
_cell.angle_beta   90.00
_cell.angle_gamma   90.00
#
_symmetry.space_group_name_H-M   'P 1'
#
loop_
_entity.id
_entity.type
_entity.pdbx_description
1 polymer ?
#
loop_
_entity_poly.entity_id
_entity_poly.type
_entity_poly.pdbx_seq_one_letter_code
_entity_poly.pdbx_strand_id
1 'polypeptide(L)'
;LRGHAAQLSQYNQVLASLKSSYDTKKELLNDLQRELQDIGVRADSGAEERARIRRDELHAQLSNNRSRRNQLEKALTFCEAEMDNLTRKLRKLERDYFEMREQVVTAKAGWCAVMRMVKDNGVERRLHRRELAYLSADDLRSMSDKALGALRLAVADNEHLRDVLRMSEDPKRPERKIQFFVAVYQHLRERIRQDIIRTDDPVEAIEQMEIELSRLTEELTSREQKLAISSRSVANIIRKTIQREQNRIRMLNQGLQNVSFGQVN
;
A
#
# COMPACT_ATOMS: atom_id res chain seq x y z
N LEU A 1 19.44 -78.55 109.80
CA LEU A 1 18.20 -78.50 108.98
C LEU A 1 17.79 -77.08 108.57
N ARG A 2 17.65 -76.10 109.48
CA ARG A 2 17.25 -74.71 109.13
C ARG A 2 18.25 -73.93 108.24
N GLY A 3 19.56 -74.09 108.42
CA GLY A 3 20.59 -73.43 107.60
C GLY A 3 20.59 -73.88 106.13
N HIS A 4 20.40 -75.17 105.86
CA HIS A 4 20.28 -75.72 104.50
C HIS A 4 19.03 -75.21 103.77
N ALA A 5 17.92 -75.00 104.49
CA ALA A 5 16.70 -74.43 103.90
C ALA A 5 16.89 -72.96 103.48
N ALA A 6 17.61 -72.16 104.28
CA ALA A 6 17.96 -70.78 103.94
C ALA A 6 18.89 -70.70 102.72
N GLN A 7 19.90 -71.57 102.66
CA GLN A 7 20.83 -71.63 101.54
C GLN A 7 20.15 -72.11 100.24
N LEU A 8 19.25 -73.11 100.34
CA LEU A 8 18.41 -73.55 99.22
C LEU A 8 17.50 -72.42 98.72
N SER A 9 16.90 -71.64 99.62
CA SER A 9 16.08 -70.48 99.27
C SER A 9 16.90 -69.41 98.55
N GLN A 10 18.14 -69.15 99.00
CA GLN A 10 19.05 -68.21 98.36
C GLN A 10 19.47 -68.68 96.96
N TYR A 11 19.80 -69.97 96.79
CA TYR A 11 20.10 -70.54 95.47
C TYR A 11 18.89 -70.49 94.53
N ASN A 12 17.69 -70.74 95.04
CA ASN A 12 16.47 -70.61 94.25
C ASN A 12 16.20 -69.16 93.82
N GLN A 13 16.48 -68.19 94.69
CA GLN A 13 16.34 -66.76 94.36
C GLN A 13 17.35 -66.33 93.29
N VAL A 14 18.62 -66.76 93.40
CA VAL A 14 19.66 -66.49 92.39
C VAL A 14 19.34 -67.20 91.07
N LEU A 15 18.88 -68.45 91.11
CA LEU A 15 18.47 -69.18 89.92
C LEU A 15 17.29 -68.48 89.21
N ALA A 16 16.32 -67.98 89.98
CA ALA A 16 15.19 -67.22 89.43
C ALA A 16 15.66 -65.90 88.79
N SER A 17 16.60 -65.18 89.41
CA SER A 17 17.14 -63.94 88.83
C SER A 17 17.96 -64.19 87.56
N LEU A 18 18.77 -65.25 87.53
CA LEU A 18 19.53 -65.63 86.33
C LEU A 18 18.60 -66.08 85.19
N LYS A 19 17.56 -66.86 85.48
CA LYS A 19 16.56 -67.24 84.49
C LYS A 19 15.85 -66.03 83.93
N SER A 20 15.34 -65.15 84.79
CA SER A 20 14.69 -63.91 84.36
C SER A 20 15.63 -63.04 83.52
N SER A 21 16.90 -62.88 83.91
CA SER A 21 17.87 -62.11 83.11
C SER A 21 18.22 -62.78 81.78
N TYR A 22 18.24 -64.10 81.72
CA TYR A 22 18.45 -64.82 80.47
C TYR A 22 17.26 -64.64 79.54
N ASP A 23 16.04 -64.80 80.06
CA ASP A 23 14.80 -64.66 79.31
C ASP A 23 14.66 -63.24 78.74
N THR A 24 14.93 -62.20 79.55
CA THR A 24 14.89 -60.81 79.08
C THR A 24 15.93 -60.52 77.99
N LYS A 25 17.15 -61.07 78.13
CA LYS A 25 18.20 -60.89 77.11
C LYS A 25 17.87 -61.65 75.83
N LYS A 26 17.22 -62.80 75.94
CA LYS A 26 16.79 -63.60 74.80
C LYS A 26 15.64 -62.93 74.04
N GLU A 27 14.67 -62.36 74.75
CA GLU A 27 13.61 -61.53 74.16
C GLU A 27 14.22 -60.32 73.43
N LEU A 28 15.10 -59.57 74.09
CA LEU A 28 15.79 -58.44 73.48
C LEU A 28 16.58 -58.84 72.23
N LEU A 29 17.29 -59.97 72.25
CA LEU A 29 18.01 -60.46 71.07
C LEU A 29 17.07 -60.79 69.91
N ASN A 30 15.92 -61.42 70.21
CA ASN A 30 14.92 -61.74 69.18
C ASN A 30 14.31 -60.47 68.59
N ASP A 31 14.03 -59.47 69.41
CA ASP A 31 13.50 -58.19 68.96
C ASP A 31 14.51 -57.46 68.08
N LEU A 32 15.78 -57.40 68.49
CA LEU A 32 16.85 -56.82 67.68
C LEU A 32 17.06 -57.57 66.35
N GLN A 33 16.92 -58.89 66.34
CA GLN A 33 17.00 -59.68 65.10
C GLN A 33 15.83 -59.39 64.15
N ARG A 34 14.62 -59.21 64.68
CA ARG A 34 13.45 -58.80 63.90
C ARG A 34 13.61 -57.40 63.34
N GLU A 35 14.01 -56.43 64.16
CA GLU A 35 14.27 -55.06 63.71
C GLU A 35 15.32 -55.02 62.58
N LEU A 36 16.40 -55.79 62.71
CA LEU A 36 17.44 -55.85 61.67
C LEU A 36 16.92 -56.45 60.36
N GLN A 37 16.02 -57.44 60.46
CA GLN A 37 15.35 -58.05 59.30
C GLN A 37 14.34 -57.09 58.65
N ASP A 38 13.57 -56.35 59.45
CA ASP A 38 12.57 -55.38 58.99
C ASP A 38 13.23 -54.17 58.29
N ILE A 39 14.40 -53.76 58.77
CA ILE A 39 15.24 -52.73 58.12
C ILE A 39 15.79 -53.25 56.77
N GLY A 40 15.80 -54.57 56.54
CA GLY A 40 16.27 -55.19 55.30
C GLY A 40 17.79 -55.14 55.12
N VAL A 41 18.54 -54.75 56.17
CA VAL A 41 20.00 -54.67 56.14
C VAL A 41 20.59 -55.99 56.65
N ARG A 42 21.25 -56.72 55.75
CA ARG A 42 22.10 -57.86 56.15
C ARG A 42 23.38 -57.30 56.76
N ALA A 43 23.50 -57.34 58.09
CA ALA A 43 24.71 -56.95 58.82
C ALA A 43 25.82 -58.01 58.67
N ASP A 44 26.31 -58.19 57.44
CA ASP A 44 27.53 -58.95 57.13
C ASP A 44 28.72 -57.99 56.89
N SER A 45 29.93 -58.52 56.77
CA SER A 45 31.13 -57.71 56.55
C SER A 45 31.11 -56.90 55.24
N GLY A 46 30.18 -57.19 54.32
CA GLY A 46 30.00 -56.48 53.04
C GLY A 46 28.81 -55.50 53.02
N ALA A 47 28.10 -55.34 54.13
CA ALA A 47 26.89 -54.51 54.22
C ALA A 47 27.18 -53.04 53.92
N GLU A 48 28.28 -52.54 54.47
CA GLU A 48 28.71 -51.15 54.29
C GLU A 48 29.06 -50.87 52.82
N GLU A 49 29.78 -51.77 52.16
CA GLU A 49 30.19 -51.60 50.76
C GLU A 49 28.98 -51.58 49.82
N ARG A 50 28.02 -52.49 50.01
CA ARG A 50 26.76 -52.48 49.25
C ARG A 50 25.95 -51.19 49.48
N ALA A 51 25.91 -50.71 50.72
CA ALA A 51 25.24 -49.46 51.05
C ALA A 51 25.93 -48.24 50.38
N ARG A 52 27.27 -48.21 50.36
CA ARG A 52 28.05 -47.17 49.66
C ARG A 52 27.80 -47.18 48.16
N ILE A 53 27.89 -48.34 47.50
CA ILE A 53 27.60 -48.49 46.07
C ILE A 53 26.18 -48.02 45.76
N ARG A 54 25.20 -48.47 46.55
CA ARG A 54 23.79 -48.09 46.34
C ARG A 54 23.57 -46.59 46.52
N ARG A 55 24.21 -45.98 47.52
CA ARG A 55 24.17 -44.53 47.75
C ARG A 55 24.73 -43.79 46.54
N ASP A 56 25.87 -44.22 46.02
CA ASP A 56 26.53 -43.56 44.89
C ASP A 56 25.74 -43.72 43.59
N GLU A 57 25.15 -44.89 43.35
CA GLU A 57 24.19 -45.12 42.26
C GLU A 57 22.99 -44.18 42.35
N LEU A 58 22.35 -44.08 43.52
CA LEU A 58 21.21 -43.20 43.73
C LEU A 58 21.60 -41.72 43.57
N HIS A 59 22.78 -41.32 44.03
CA HIS A 59 23.29 -39.97 43.81
C HIS A 59 23.53 -39.67 42.33
N ALA A 60 24.12 -40.60 41.57
CA ALA A 60 24.32 -40.44 40.14
C ALA A 60 22.98 -40.34 39.39
N GLN A 61 22.01 -41.21 39.72
CA GLN A 61 20.66 -41.15 39.15
C GLN A 61 19.96 -39.83 39.48
N LEU A 62 20.03 -39.36 40.72
CA LEU A 62 19.46 -38.09 41.13
C LEU A 62 20.12 -36.91 40.40
N SER A 63 21.45 -36.93 40.23
CA SER A 63 22.18 -35.93 39.47
C SER A 63 21.73 -35.88 38.02
N ASN A 64 21.61 -37.04 37.37
CA ASN A 64 21.11 -37.15 35.99
C ASN A 64 19.67 -36.65 35.86
N ASN A 65 18.78 -37.02 36.79
CA ASN A 65 17.40 -36.53 36.81
C ASN A 65 17.32 -35.02 37.01
N ARG A 66 18.15 -34.44 37.89
CA ARG A 66 18.24 -32.99 38.07
C ARG A 66 18.71 -32.28 36.81
N SER A 67 19.72 -32.83 36.12
CA SER A 67 20.21 -32.29 34.84
C SER A 67 19.12 -32.34 33.76
N ARG A 68 18.44 -33.48 33.61
CA ARG A 68 17.33 -33.64 32.66
C ARG A 68 16.18 -32.69 32.95
N ARG A 69 15.80 -32.52 34.22
CA ARG A 69 14.77 -31.55 34.64
C ARG A 69 15.15 -30.13 34.22
N ASN A 70 16.38 -29.70 34.50
CA ASN A 70 16.87 -28.37 34.12
C ASN A 70 16.85 -28.16 32.58
N GLN A 71 17.20 -29.19 31.81
CA GLN A 71 17.12 -29.11 30.34
C GLN A 71 15.68 -28.96 29.85
N LEU A 72 14.73 -29.73 30.42
CA LEU A 72 13.32 -29.64 30.08
C LEU A 72 12.71 -28.28 30.49
N GLU A 73 13.11 -27.74 31.64
CA GLU A 73 12.69 -26.40 32.07
C GLU A 73 13.16 -25.33 31.09
N LYS A 74 14.42 -25.38 30.64
CA LYS A 74 14.92 -24.46 29.61
C LYS A 74 14.17 -24.59 28.30
N ALA A 75 13.93 -25.83 27.84
CA ALA A 75 13.16 -26.08 26.61
C ALA A 75 11.73 -25.54 26.73
N LEU A 76 11.07 -25.73 27.87
CA LEU A 76 9.73 -25.20 28.12
C LEU A 76 9.71 -23.67 28.05
N THR A 77 10.64 -22.98 28.73
CA THR A 77 10.72 -21.51 28.68
C THR A 77 10.96 -20.99 27.27
N PHE A 78 11.74 -21.72 26.46
CA PHE A 78 11.96 -21.37 25.06
C PHE A 78 10.68 -21.54 24.23
N CYS A 79 9.98 -22.66 24.38
CA CYS A 79 8.72 -22.93 23.68
C CYS A 79 7.64 -21.90 24.05
N GLU A 80 7.53 -21.52 25.33
CA GLU A 80 6.60 -20.48 25.79
C GLU A 80 6.90 -19.13 25.12
N ALA A 81 8.17 -18.73 25.08
CA ALA A 81 8.59 -17.50 24.42
C ALA A 81 8.34 -17.53 22.90
N GLU A 82 8.55 -18.69 22.26
CA GLU A 82 8.28 -18.87 20.83
C GLU A 82 6.78 -18.79 20.53
N MET A 83 5.93 -19.42 21.34
CA MET A 83 4.48 -19.34 21.25
C MET A 83 3.97 -17.90 21.37
N ASP A 84 4.50 -17.13 22.34
CA ASP A 84 4.16 -15.72 22.50
C ASP A 84 4.56 -14.89 21.28
N ASN A 85 5.75 -15.14 20.73
CA ASN A 85 6.23 -14.46 19.53
C ASN A 85 5.35 -14.79 18.31
N LEU A 86 5.00 -16.06 18.11
CA LEU A 86 4.12 -16.50 17.03
C LEU A 86 2.72 -15.87 17.18
N THR A 87 2.18 -15.81 18.40
CA THR A 87 0.89 -15.17 18.67
C THR A 87 0.92 -13.68 18.31
N ARG A 88 2.01 -12.96 18.61
CA ARG A 88 2.17 -11.55 18.22
C ARG A 88 2.25 -11.39 16.70
N LYS A 89 3.00 -12.26 16.02
CA LYS A 89 3.13 -12.26 14.55
C LYS A 89 1.78 -12.55 13.88
N LEU A 90 1.02 -13.52 14.39
CA LEU A 90 -0.31 -13.86 13.89
C LEU A 90 -1.25 -12.65 13.99
N ARG A 91 -1.34 -12.02 15.17
CA ARG A 91 -2.18 -10.82 15.37
C ARG A 91 -1.78 -9.66 14.45
N LYS A 92 -0.49 -9.50 14.16
CA LYS A 92 -0.03 -8.49 13.19
C LYS A 92 -0.51 -8.86 11.78
N LEU A 93 -0.27 -10.09 11.35
CA LEU A 93 -0.66 -10.58 10.03
C LEU A 93 -2.18 -10.49 9.80
N GLU A 94 -2.98 -10.79 10.82
CA GLU A 94 -4.44 -10.64 10.78
C GLU A 94 -4.84 -9.18 10.52
N ARG A 95 -4.25 -8.22 11.24
CA ARG A 95 -4.51 -6.79 11.02
C ARG A 95 -4.10 -6.36 9.62
N ASP A 96 -2.89 -6.70 9.19
CA ASP A 96 -2.37 -6.36 7.87
C ASP A 96 -3.27 -6.97 6.76
N TYR A 97 -3.78 -8.18 6.97
CA TYR A 97 -4.75 -8.82 6.07
C TYR A 97 -6.07 -8.06 6.00
N PHE A 98 -6.66 -7.66 7.12
CA PHE A 98 -7.91 -6.90 7.14
C PHE A 98 -7.76 -5.55 6.43
N GLU A 99 -6.66 -4.83 6.69
CA GLU A 99 -6.35 -3.55 6.02
C GLU A 99 -6.20 -3.75 4.51
N MET A 100 -5.42 -4.74 4.07
CA MET A 100 -5.24 -5.02 2.65
C MET A 100 -6.55 -5.44 1.98
N ARG A 101 -7.37 -6.25 2.67
CA ARG A 101 -8.69 -6.68 2.18
C ARG A 101 -9.60 -5.48 1.99
N GLU A 102 -9.64 -4.55 2.95
CA GLU A 102 -10.43 -3.32 2.83
C GLU A 102 -9.99 -2.47 1.64
N GLN A 103 -8.68 -2.31 1.43
CA GLN A 103 -8.14 -1.60 0.27
C GLN A 103 -8.56 -2.26 -1.05
N VAL A 104 -8.47 -3.59 -1.15
CA VAL A 104 -8.87 -4.33 -2.36
C VAL A 104 -10.37 -4.21 -2.62
N VAL A 105 -11.21 -4.32 -1.58
CA VAL A 105 -12.67 -4.17 -1.71
C VAL A 105 -13.02 -2.76 -2.17
N THR A 106 -12.40 -1.74 -1.59
CA THR A 106 -12.60 -0.34 -1.97
C THR A 106 -12.15 -0.08 -3.40
N ALA A 107 -10.97 -0.56 -3.79
CA ALA A 107 -10.46 -0.43 -5.16
C ALA A 107 -11.36 -1.14 -6.18
N LYS A 108 -11.89 -2.33 -5.85
CA LYS A 108 -12.84 -3.05 -6.71
C LYS A 108 -14.14 -2.27 -6.87
N ALA A 109 -14.70 -1.73 -5.77
CA ALA A 109 -15.90 -0.90 -5.83
C ALA A 109 -15.66 0.37 -6.68
N GLY A 110 -14.50 1.01 -6.52
CA GLY A 110 -14.04 2.13 -7.33
C GLY A 110 -13.95 1.76 -8.82
N TRP A 111 -13.36 0.61 -9.16
CA TRP A 111 -13.31 0.12 -10.55
C TRP A 111 -14.70 -0.11 -11.14
N CYS A 112 -15.62 -0.72 -10.40
CA CYS A 112 -17.01 -0.88 -10.85
C CYS A 112 -17.72 0.46 -11.07
N ALA A 113 -17.40 1.48 -10.27
CA ALA A 113 -17.91 2.84 -10.47
C ALA A 113 -17.31 3.49 -11.73
N VAL A 114 -15.99 3.34 -11.94
CA VAL A 114 -15.29 3.79 -13.15
C VAL A 114 -15.92 3.17 -14.40
N MET A 115 -16.11 1.85 -14.42
CA MET A 115 -16.70 1.16 -15.58
C MET A 115 -18.11 1.65 -15.90
N ARG A 116 -18.95 1.89 -14.89
CA ARG A 116 -20.28 2.51 -15.09
C ARG A 116 -20.16 3.92 -15.65
N MET A 117 -19.36 4.77 -15.01
CA MET A 117 -19.17 6.16 -15.43
C MET A 117 -18.68 6.27 -16.88
N VAL A 118 -17.72 5.43 -17.26
CA VAL A 118 -17.14 5.41 -18.61
C VAL A 118 -18.16 4.93 -19.64
N LYS A 119 -18.98 3.94 -19.29
CA LYS A 119 -20.08 3.43 -20.13
C LYS A 119 -21.17 4.48 -20.34
N ASP A 120 -21.64 5.08 -19.25
CA ASP A 120 -22.71 6.09 -19.27
C ASP A 120 -22.32 7.32 -20.09
N ASN A 121 -21.01 7.59 -20.20
CA ASN A 121 -20.46 8.71 -20.96
C ASN A 121 -19.87 8.34 -22.33
N GLY A 122 -19.98 7.07 -22.75
CA GLY A 122 -19.52 6.62 -24.07
C GLY A 122 -18.00 6.66 -24.29
N VAL A 123 -17.20 6.69 -23.22
CA VAL A 123 -15.73 6.81 -23.29
C VAL A 123 -14.97 5.49 -23.06
N GLU A 124 -15.67 4.35 -23.15
CA GLU A 124 -15.13 2.98 -22.91
C GLU A 124 -13.88 2.66 -23.71
N ARG A 125 -13.84 3.05 -24.98
CA ARG A 125 -12.70 2.81 -25.87
C ARG A 125 -11.43 3.51 -25.42
N ARG A 126 -11.55 4.60 -24.64
CA ARG A 126 -10.40 5.41 -24.16
C ARG A 126 -9.74 4.80 -22.91
N LEU A 127 -10.42 3.90 -22.20
CA LEU A 127 -9.92 3.32 -20.94
C LEU A 127 -8.82 2.28 -21.17
N HIS A 128 -8.89 1.55 -22.28
CA HIS A 128 -7.98 0.44 -22.57
C HIS A 128 -6.77 0.90 -23.39
N ARG A 129 -5.64 1.15 -22.72
CA ARG A 129 -4.32 1.35 -23.35
C ARG A 129 -3.35 0.27 -22.92
N ARG A 130 -3.08 -0.68 -23.83
CA ARG A 130 -2.24 -1.86 -23.53
C ARG A 130 -0.79 -1.47 -23.22
N GLU A 131 -0.27 -0.42 -23.86
CA GLU A 131 1.08 0.08 -23.60
C GLU A 131 1.34 0.46 -22.13
N LEU A 132 0.31 0.93 -21.41
CA LEU A 132 0.46 1.34 -20.01
C LEU A 132 0.67 0.14 -19.06
N ALA A 133 0.31 -1.07 -19.49
CA ALA A 133 0.47 -2.28 -18.67
C ALA A 133 1.94 -2.67 -18.44
N TYR A 134 2.87 -2.14 -19.25
CA TYR A 134 4.30 -2.43 -19.14
C TYR A 134 5.08 -1.38 -18.34
N LEU A 135 4.40 -0.38 -17.78
CA LEU A 135 5.02 0.68 -16.99
C LEU A 135 4.97 0.37 -15.50
N SER A 136 5.96 0.90 -14.76
CA SER A 136 5.95 0.80 -13.31
C SER A 136 4.87 1.70 -12.69
N ALA A 137 4.50 1.43 -11.43
CA ALA A 137 3.54 2.26 -10.72
C ALA A 137 4.01 3.72 -10.60
N ASP A 138 5.31 3.95 -10.44
CA ASP A 138 5.87 5.29 -10.31
C ASP A 138 5.89 6.04 -11.64
N ASP A 139 6.15 5.34 -12.75
CA ASP A 139 6.03 5.93 -14.10
C ASP A 139 4.60 6.36 -14.38
N LEU A 140 3.62 5.51 -14.06
CA LEU A 140 2.19 5.83 -14.24
C LEU A 140 1.75 7.03 -13.40
N ARG A 141 2.22 7.13 -12.14
CA ARG A 141 1.97 8.30 -11.29
C ARG A 141 2.59 9.55 -11.87
N SER A 142 3.86 9.50 -12.26
CA SER A 142 4.59 10.62 -12.86
C SER A 142 3.91 11.12 -14.14
N MET A 143 3.48 10.20 -15.02
CA MET A 143 2.69 10.53 -16.20
C MET A 143 1.36 11.21 -15.84
N SER A 144 0.65 10.67 -14.84
CA SER A 144 -0.60 11.26 -14.37
C SER A 144 -0.40 12.67 -13.80
N ASP A 145 0.63 12.90 -13.00
CA ASP A 145 0.87 14.19 -12.35
C ASP A 145 1.28 15.26 -13.38
N LYS A 146 2.10 14.88 -14.37
CA LYS A 146 2.42 15.74 -15.52
C LYS A 146 1.17 16.11 -16.31
N ALA A 147 0.32 15.13 -16.61
CA ALA A 147 -0.92 15.36 -17.36
C ALA A 147 -1.88 16.28 -16.60
N LEU A 148 -2.08 16.05 -15.29
CA LEU A 148 -2.92 16.92 -14.45
C LEU A 148 -2.33 18.33 -14.33
N GLY A 149 -1.01 18.45 -14.24
CA GLY A 149 -0.31 19.75 -14.25
C GLY A 149 -0.56 20.55 -15.54
N ALA A 150 -0.47 19.90 -16.70
CA ALA A 150 -0.79 20.53 -17.99
C ALA A 150 -2.27 20.92 -18.08
N LEU A 151 -3.18 20.02 -17.67
CA LEU A 151 -4.62 20.28 -17.70
C LEU A 151 -5.02 21.43 -16.77
N ARG A 152 -4.33 21.64 -15.64
CA ARG A 152 -4.57 22.76 -14.74
C ARG A 152 -4.46 24.12 -15.43
N LEU A 153 -3.51 24.26 -16.35
CA LEU A 153 -3.37 25.47 -17.16
C LEU A 153 -4.49 25.58 -18.20
N ALA A 154 -4.84 24.47 -18.84
CA ALA A 154 -5.87 24.43 -19.88
C ALA A 154 -7.29 24.72 -19.34
N VAL A 155 -7.58 24.34 -18.09
CA VAL A 155 -8.89 24.59 -17.46
C VAL A 155 -8.90 25.83 -16.57
N ALA A 156 -7.86 26.67 -16.62
CA ALA A 156 -7.70 27.80 -15.71
C ALA A 156 -8.89 28.78 -15.73
N ASP A 157 -9.57 28.93 -16.87
CA ASP A 157 -10.70 29.85 -17.02
C ASP A 157 -12.07 29.19 -16.77
N ASN A 158 -12.11 27.89 -16.47
CA ASN A 158 -13.35 27.14 -16.23
C ASN A 158 -13.45 26.73 -14.75
N GLU A 159 -14.24 27.48 -13.97
CA GLU A 159 -14.39 27.28 -12.53
C GLU A 159 -14.81 25.85 -12.16
N HIS A 160 -15.83 25.32 -12.82
CA HIS A 160 -16.32 23.96 -12.58
C HIS A 160 -15.23 22.90 -12.83
N LEU A 161 -14.50 22.98 -13.95
CA LEU A 161 -13.44 22.03 -14.25
C LEU A 161 -12.26 22.13 -13.28
N ARG A 162 -11.94 23.32 -12.77
CA ARG A 162 -10.92 23.48 -11.71
C ARG A 162 -11.31 22.76 -10.43
N ASP A 163 -12.57 22.86 -10.02
CA ASP A 163 -13.05 22.20 -8.81
C ASP A 163 -13.01 20.68 -8.95
N VAL A 164 -13.46 20.15 -10.09
CA VAL A 164 -13.38 18.71 -10.36
C VAL A 164 -11.92 18.24 -10.45
N LEU A 165 -11.02 19.02 -11.06
CA LEU A 165 -9.59 18.74 -11.08
C LEU A 165 -9.02 18.63 -9.66
N ARG A 166 -9.33 19.60 -8.79
CA ARG A 166 -8.87 19.61 -7.40
C ARG A 166 -9.32 18.37 -6.64
N MET A 167 -10.56 17.92 -6.87
CA MET A 167 -11.08 16.69 -6.27
C MET A 167 -10.37 15.43 -6.80
N SER A 168 -9.89 15.45 -8.05
CA SER A 168 -9.25 14.32 -8.72
C SER A 168 -7.81 14.04 -8.26
N GLU A 169 -7.18 15.02 -7.61
CA GLU A 169 -5.80 14.91 -7.10
C GLU A 169 -5.71 14.10 -5.80
N ASP A 170 -6.85 13.70 -5.21
CA ASP A 170 -6.90 12.85 -4.02
C ASP A 170 -6.38 11.42 -4.33
N PRO A 171 -5.23 10.99 -3.77
CA PRO A 171 -4.67 9.67 -4.03
C PRO A 171 -5.52 8.53 -3.46
N LYS A 172 -6.43 8.81 -2.51
CA LYS A 172 -7.32 7.79 -1.93
C LYS A 172 -8.50 7.44 -2.85
N ARG A 173 -8.77 8.29 -3.86
CA ARG A 173 -9.92 8.17 -4.75
C ARG A 173 -9.52 8.31 -6.22
N PRO A 174 -8.72 7.37 -6.76
CA PRO A 174 -8.22 7.44 -8.13
C PRO A 174 -9.35 7.46 -9.17
N GLU A 175 -10.54 6.96 -8.84
CA GLU A 175 -11.73 7.03 -9.70
C GLU A 175 -12.12 8.47 -10.07
N ARG A 176 -11.79 9.46 -9.23
CA ARG A 176 -12.07 10.87 -9.51
C ARG A 176 -11.26 11.43 -10.67
N LYS A 177 -10.10 10.84 -11.00
CA LYS A 177 -9.34 11.20 -12.20
C LYS A 177 -10.14 10.90 -13.47
N ILE A 178 -10.90 9.81 -13.46
CA ILE A 178 -11.81 9.46 -14.55
C ILE A 178 -13.00 10.42 -14.59
N GLN A 179 -13.54 10.79 -13.42
CA GLN A 179 -14.60 11.80 -13.35
C GLN A 179 -14.16 13.14 -13.95
N PHE A 180 -12.94 13.58 -13.63
CA PHE A 180 -12.35 14.77 -14.22
C PHE A 180 -12.18 14.63 -15.74
N PHE A 181 -11.64 13.49 -16.21
CA PHE A 181 -11.53 13.22 -17.64
C PHE A 181 -12.88 13.30 -18.35
N VAL A 182 -13.93 12.70 -17.78
CA VAL A 182 -15.29 12.75 -18.32
C VAL A 182 -15.81 14.19 -18.36
N ALA A 183 -15.61 14.98 -17.30
CA ALA A 183 -16.03 16.38 -17.26
C ALA A 183 -15.34 17.22 -18.35
N VAL A 184 -14.02 17.03 -18.54
CA VAL A 184 -13.28 17.67 -19.64
C VAL A 184 -13.82 17.23 -20.99
N TYR A 185 -14.04 15.92 -21.18
CA TYR A 185 -14.55 15.36 -22.43
C TYR A 185 -15.93 15.92 -22.80
N GLN A 186 -16.85 15.98 -21.83
CA GLN A 186 -18.16 16.60 -22.00
C GLN A 186 -18.04 18.09 -22.35
N HIS A 187 -17.20 18.83 -21.63
CA HIS A 187 -16.99 20.26 -21.89
C HIS A 187 -16.49 20.52 -23.31
N LEU A 188 -15.58 19.68 -23.83
CA LEU A 188 -15.12 19.78 -25.21
C LEU A 188 -16.25 19.44 -26.19
N ARG A 189 -16.97 18.35 -25.96
CA ARG A 189 -18.07 17.90 -26.82
C ARG A 189 -19.18 18.96 -26.96
N GLU A 190 -19.50 19.68 -25.89
CA GLU A 190 -20.51 20.75 -25.90
C GLU A 190 -20.07 22.01 -26.66
N ARG A 191 -18.76 22.27 -26.74
CA ARG A 191 -18.21 23.46 -27.41
C ARG A 191 -17.90 23.25 -28.89
N ILE A 192 -17.71 22.01 -29.30
CA ILE A 192 -17.38 21.66 -30.68
C ILE A 192 -18.66 21.69 -31.52
N ARG A 193 -18.60 22.44 -32.61
CA ARG A 193 -19.69 22.60 -33.57
C ARG A 193 -19.83 21.35 -34.45
N GLN A 194 -20.84 20.54 -34.12
CA GLN A 194 -21.17 19.27 -34.81
C GLN A 194 -21.67 19.48 -36.25
N ASP A 195 -22.02 20.71 -36.62
CA ASP A 195 -22.36 21.11 -37.98
C ASP A 195 -21.12 21.20 -38.90
N ILE A 196 -19.93 21.39 -38.33
CA ILE A 196 -18.67 21.53 -39.06
C ILE A 196 -17.90 20.21 -39.08
N ILE A 197 -17.99 19.42 -38.02
CA ILE A 197 -17.23 18.18 -37.83
C ILE A 197 -18.16 16.99 -37.68
N ARG A 198 -17.91 15.92 -38.45
CA ARG A 198 -18.72 14.70 -38.49
C ARG A 198 -18.18 13.57 -37.61
N THR A 199 -17.52 13.90 -36.51
CA THR A 199 -16.87 12.93 -35.63
C THR A 199 -17.46 13.04 -34.22
N ASP A 200 -17.89 11.89 -33.67
CA ASP A 200 -18.46 11.80 -32.32
C ASP A 200 -17.40 11.97 -31.20
N ASP A 201 -16.11 11.86 -31.56
CA ASP A 201 -14.99 12.02 -30.65
C ASP A 201 -14.47 13.48 -30.61
N PRO A 202 -14.58 14.20 -29.48
CA PRO A 202 -14.17 15.59 -29.36
C PRO A 202 -12.67 15.82 -29.56
N VAL A 203 -11.81 14.82 -29.30
CA VAL A 203 -10.36 15.01 -29.49
C VAL A 203 -10.02 15.01 -30.98
N GLU A 204 -10.53 14.05 -31.73
CA GLU A 204 -10.38 14.01 -33.19
C GLU A 204 -11.04 15.22 -33.84
N ALA A 205 -12.17 15.65 -33.27
CA ALA A 205 -12.86 16.83 -33.74
C ALA A 205 -12.04 18.12 -33.55
N ILE A 206 -11.33 18.29 -32.43
CA ILE A 206 -10.41 19.43 -32.26
C ILE A 206 -9.31 19.42 -33.32
N GLU A 207 -8.70 18.26 -33.58
CA GLU A 207 -7.66 18.13 -34.61
C GLU A 207 -8.18 18.51 -36.00
N GLN A 208 -9.39 18.05 -36.38
CA GLN A 208 -10.03 18.48 -37.63
C GLN A 208 -10.32 19.99 -37.67
N MET A 209 -10.74 20.55 -36.54
CA MET A 209 -10.99 21.99 -36.40
C MET A 209 -9.71 22.80 -36.57
N GLU A 210 -8.57 22.35 -36.04
CA GLU A 210 -7.27 23.00 -36.20
C GLU A 210 -6.83 23.02 -37.67
N ILE A 211 -7.06 21.93 -38.40
CA ILE A 211 -6.78 21.83 -39.84
C ILE A 211 -7.66 22.82 -40.63
N GLU A 212 -8.97 22.85 -40.37
CA GLU A 212 -9.88 23.77 -41.06
C GLU A 212 -9.62 25.24 -40.71
N LEU A 213 -9.28 25.56 -39.46
CA LEU A 213 -8.89 26.92 -39.06
C LEU A 213 -7.62 27.36 -39.79
N SER A 214 -6.63 26.47 -39.94
CA SER A 214 -5.40 26.76 -40.70
C SER A 214 -5.73 27.05 -42.17
N ARG A 215 -6.58 26.23 -42.79
CA ARG A 215 -7.05 26.43 -44.17
C ARG A 215 -7.80 27.75 -44.35
N LEU A 216 -8.73 28.08 -43.45
CA LEU A 216 -9.47 29.34 -43.48
C LEU A 216 -8.55 30.55 -43.32
N THR A 217 -7.50 30.43 -42.50
CA THR A 217 -6.48 31.47 -42.32
C THR A 217 -5.68 31.70 -43.61
N GLU A 218 -5.28 30.62 -44.29
CA GLU A 218 -4.61 30.71 -45.60
C GLU A 218 -5.51 31.34 -46.66
N GLU A 219 -6.78 30.94 -46.72
CA GLU A 219 -7.74 31.48 -47.69
C GLU A 219 -8.01 32.98 -47.42
N LEU A 220 -8.17 33.37 -46.15
CA LEU A 220 -8.32 34.77 -45.76
C LEU A 220 -7.10 35.59 -46.17
N THR A 221 -5.89 35.11 -45.85
CA THR A 221 -4.62 35.76 -46.22
C THR A 221 -4.51 35.94 -47.75
N SER A 222 -4.90 34.92 -48.51
CA SER A 222 -4.92 34.98 -49.99
C SER A 222 -5.92 36.02 -50.51
N ARG A 223 -7.12 36.09 -49.93
CA ARG A 223 -8.14 37.09 -50.30
C ARG A 223 -7.70 38.50 -49.94
N GLU A 224 -7.10 38.70 -48.77
CA GLU A 224 -6.52 39.98 -48.36
C GLU A 224 -5.45 40.45 -49.34
N GLN A 225 -4.55 39.56 -49.77
CA GLN A 225 -3.53 39.89 -50.77
C GLN A 225 -4.15 40.30 -52.12
N LYS A 226 -5.17 39.58 -52.60
CA LYS A 226 -5.90 39.94 -53.83
C LYS A 226 -6.60 41.30 -53.71
N LEU A 227 -7.25 41.56 -52.58
CA LEU A 227 -7.91 42.85 -52.30
C LEU A 227 -6.90 44.00 -52.22
N ALA A 228 -5.73 43.78 -51.63
CA ALA A 228 -4.66 44.76 -51.57
C ALA A 228 -4.14 45.12 -52.97
N ILE A 229 -3.92 44.12 -53.83
CA ILE A 229 -3.52 44.33 -55.24
C ILE A 229 -4.59 45.13 -55.99
N SER A 230 -5.86 44.73 -55.87
CA SER A 230 -7.00 45.41 -56.50
C SER A 230 -7.12 46.87 -56.05
N SER A 231 -7.06 47.12 -54.74
CA SER A 231 -7.13 48.47 -54.16
C SER A 231 -5.99 49.37 -54.65
N ARG A 232 -4.77 48.81 -54.76
CA ARG A 232 -3.60 49.55 -55.29
C ARG A 232 -3.76 49.88 -56.77
N SER A 233 -4.36 48.98 -57.54
CA SER A 233 -4.71 49.19 -58.96
C SER A 233 -5.73 50.32 -59.11
N VAL A 234 -6.83 50.27 -58.35
CA VAL A 234 -7.87 51.33 -58.33
C VAL A 234 -7.26 52.68 -57.95
N ALA A 235 -6.45 52.75 -56.90
CA ALA A 235 -5.78 53.97 -56.48
C ALA A 235 -4.85 54.54 -57.58
N ASN A 236 -4.16 53.69 -58.34
CA ASN A 236 -3.33 54.12 -59.48
C ASN A 236 -4.18 54.68 -60.64
N ILE A 237 -5.33 54.07 -60.94
CA ILE A 237 -6.27 54.58 -61.96
C ILE A 237 -6.78 55.96 -61.56
N ILE A 238 -7.21 56.13 -60.30
CA ILE A 238 -7.67 57.41 -59.77
C ILE A 238 -6.56 58.47 -59.88
N ARG A 239 -5.32 58.15 -59.46
CA ARG A 239 -4.17 59.07 -59.60
C ARG A 239 -3.93 59.50 -61.03
N LYS A 240 -3.97 58.57 -62.00
CA LYS A 240 -3.81 58.89 -63.43
C LYS A 240 -4.96 59.76 -63.96
N THR A 241 -6.19 59.53 -63.51
CA THR A 241 -7.34 60.36 -63.91
C THR A 241 -7.24 61.77 -63.33
N ILE A 242 -6.88 61.91 -62.05
CA ILE A 242 -6.62 63.21 -61.42
C ILE A 242 -5.52 63.96 -62.19
N GLN A 243 -4.41 63.29 -62.52
CA GLN A 243 -3.32 63.92 -63.26
C GLN A 243 -3.76 64.41 -64.65
N ARG A 244 -4.55 63.61 -65.37
CA ARG A 244 -5.10 64.00 -66.68
C ARG A 244 -6.01 65.22 -66.56
N GLU A 245 -6.91 65.24 -65.59
CA GLU A 245 -7.81 66.38 -65.38
C GLU A 245 -7.04 67.62 -64.92
N GLN A 246 -6.05 67.50 -64.05
CA GLN A 246 -5.17 68.61 -63.66
C GLN A 246 -4.44 69.21 -64.87
N ASN A 247 -3.91 68.37 -65.77
CA ASN A 247 -3.25 68.83 -66.99
C ASN A 247 -4.23 69.52 -67.95
N ARG A 248 -5.45 68.98 -68.08
CA ARG A 248 -6.51 69.56 -68.90
C ARG A 248 -6.97 70.92 -68.38
N ILE A 249 -7.16 71.05 -67.06
CA ILE A 249 -7.43 72.33 -66.39
C ILE A 249 -6.27 73.31 -66.60
N ARG A 250 -5.02 72.85 -66.52
CA ARG A 250 -3.85 73.70 -66.78
C ARG A 250 -3.85 74.25 -68.20
N MET A 251 -4.11 73.40 -69.21
CA MET A 251 -4.22 73.83 -70.61
C MET A 251 -5.40 74.76 -70.83
N LEU A 252 -6.57 74.48 -70.22
CA LEU A 252 -7.74 75.34 -70.31
C LEU A 252 -7.46 76.72 -69.71
N ASN A 253 -6.83 76.78 -68.53
CA ASN A 253 -6.45 78.03 -67.89
C ASN A 253 -5.42 78.82 -68.71
N GLN A 254 -4.43 78.15 -69.33
CA GLN A 254 -3.51 78.80 -70.26
C GLN A 254 -4.22 79.34 -71.50
N GLY A 255 -5.17 78.58 -72.06
CA GLY A 255 -5.98 79.03 -73.19
C GLY A 255 -6.85 80.24 -72.83
N LEU A 256 -7.50 80.22 -71.66
CA LEU A 256 -8.34 81.31 -71.17
C LEU A 256 -7.53 82.55 -70.78
N GLN A 257 -6.28 82.41 -70.32
CA GLN A 257 -5.39 83.54 -70.07
C GLN A 257 -5.09 84.37 -71.33
N ASN A 258 -5.19 83.78 -72.51
CA ASN A 258 -4.94 84.44 -73.79
C ASN A 258 -6.22 84.98 -74.47
N VAL A 259 -7.39 84.80 -73.87
CA VAL A 259 -8.68 85.24 -74.44
C VAL A 259 -9.21 86.42 -73.62
N SER A 260 -9.28 87.60 -74.23
CA SER A 260 -9.97 88.76 -73.64
C SER A 260 -11.41 88.86 -74.15
N PHE A 261 -12.32 89.38 -73.32
CA PHE A 261 -13.74 89.53 -73.65
C PHE A 261 -13.89 90.45 -74.88
N GLY A 262 -14.40 89.92 -76.00
CA GLY A 262 -14.58 90.65 -77.26
C GLY A 262 -13.81 90.10 -78.48
N GLN A 263 -13.00 89.04 -78.34
CA GLN A 263 -12.24 88.43 -79.44
C GLN A 263 -12.89 87.18 -80.08
N VAL A 264 -14.11 86.83 -79.68
CA VAL A 264 -14.86 85.70 -80.25
C VAL A 264 -16.01 86.25 -81.08
N ASN A 265 -15.81 86.37 -82.39
CA ASN A 265 -16.83 86.68 -83.40
C ASN A 265 -17.37 85.39 -84.01
#